data_AF-A0A914CAI0-F1
#
_entry.id   AF-A0A914CAI0-F1
#
_cell.length_a   1.000
_cell.length_b   1.000
_cell.length_c   1.000
_cell.angle_alpha   90.00
_cell.angle_beta   90.00
_cell.angle_gamma   90.00
#
_symmetry.space_group_name_H-M   'P 1'
#
loop_
_entity.id
_entity.type
_entity.pdbx_description
1 polymer ?
#
loop_
_entity_poly.entity_id
_entity_poly.type
_entity_poly.pdbx_seq_one_letter_code
_entity_poly.pdbx_strand_id
1 'polypeptide(L)'
;MLAMQKLNMINDEYVVIFIETTNKGFGDPPFWVDPSDSPDGKDDLAKGAFSKALVLDVQPYNQSWPNFERDVIENMKKWPFDQVCCITPNMTTWAPLYQNEVTSIWATRKDGRPLSRPKCGFDGLGCVDFSQYAIYVVIGSILVVILFVVVILVIYYAFRVKRKEQERLDAMWQIPFITLIKPQDKLHLIRDCWAENPDERPKADSIKSLLRTMQDGKSANLMDHVLNLLESYANNLEQEVEERTKELAGEKKKSDILLYRMLPKQVADSLKLGQSVPPENFDQATVFFCDVVSFTTLASRCTPLQVVNLLNDLYTTFDTIIDEHGVYKVETIGDGYLCVSGVPTRNGNRHAQVIAEMSFDFLRSLKNFCIPHLPSERINIRIGIHTGSVVAGVVGLTMPRYCLFGDTVNTASRMESNGKPGKIHLSPDANRYLTQIIGGYHTESRGEVIIKGKGIMETFWLLTEEERPQMDEMNGHLMDASKMYKEYTNDRNDELLST
;
A
#
# COMPACT_ATOMS: atom_id res chain seq x y z
N MET A 1 -32.70 -17.26 39.98
CA MET A 1 -31.91 -17.54 38.76
C MET A 1 -31.80 -16.34 37.83
N LEU A 2 -32.89 -15.74 37.34
CA LEU A 2 -32.83 -14.58 36.42
C LEU A 2 -32.01 -13.37 36.92
N ALA A 3 -32.09 -13.04 38.22
CA ALA A 3 -31.26 -11.99 38.83
C ALA A 3 -29.76 -12.33 38.80
N MET A 4 -29.40 -13.60 39.02
CA MET A 4 -28.00 -14.08 38.99
C MET A 4 -27.45 -14.19 37.57
N GLN A 5 -28.30 -14.50 36.59
CA GLN A 5 -27.93 -14.50 35.18
C GLN A 5 -27.64 -13.07 34.68
N LYS A 6 -28.39 -12.07 35.15
CA LYS A 6 -28.11 -10.65 34.88
C LYS A 6 -26.79 -10.16 35.49
N LEU A 7 -26.34 -10.79 36.59
CA LEU A 7 -25.05 -10.51 37.23
C LEU A 7 -23.91 -11.40 36.69
N ASN A 8 -24.21 -12.30 35.74
CA ASN A 8 -23.26 -13.19 35.07
C ASN A 8 -22.52 -14.15 36.02
N MET A 9 -23.23 -14.70 37.02
CA MET A 9 -22.67 -15.52 38.09
C MET A 9 -23.09 -17.00 38.07
N ILE A 10 -23.65 -17.49 36.95
CA ILE A 10 -24.02 -18.91 36.80
C ILE A 10 -22.95 -19.58 35.94
N ASN A 11 -22.13 -20.43 36.55
CA ASN A 11 -21.21 -21.36 35.88
C ASN A 11 -21.63 -22.81 36.20
N ASP A 12 -21.26 -23.75 35.33
CA ASP A 12 -21.62 -25.17 35.38
C ASP A 12 -21.10 -25.96 36.61
N GLU A 13 -20.39 -25.31 37.54
CA GLU A 13 -19.74 -25.95 38.70
C GLU A 13 -20.50 -25.85 40.04
N TYR A 14 -21.59 -25.07 40.13
CA TYR A 14 -22.33 -24.87 41.39
C TYR A 14 -23.80 -25.27 41.28
N VAL A 15 -24.31 -26.01 42.28
CA VAL A 15 -25.73 -26.41 42.39
C VAL A 15 -26.37 -25.66 43.55
N VAL A 16 -27.50 -24.99 43.32
CA VAL A 16 -28.25 -24.28 44.38
C VAL A 16 -29.40 -25.17 44.83
N ILE A 17 -29.47 -25.49 46.13
CA ILE A 17 -30.50 -26.36 46.71
C ILE A 17 -31.41 -25.53 47.62
N PHE A 18 -32.71 -25.57 47.35
CA PHE A 18 -33.74 -24.97 48.21
C PHE A 18 -34.25 -26.04 49.18
N ILE A 19 -34.19 -25.77 50.48
CA ILE A 19 -34.75 -26.68 51.50
C ILE A 19 -35.92 -25.97 52.17
N GLU A 20 -37.10 -26.58 52.09
CA GLU A 20 -38.30 -26.11 52.75
C GLU A 20 -38.38 -26.75 54.14
N THR A 21 -37.93 -26.04 55.18
CA THR A 21 -37.98 -26.55 56.56
C THR A 21 -39.35 -26.27 57.16
N THR A 22 -40.33 -27.12 56.88
CA THR A 22 -41.70 -26.87 57.36
C THR A 22 -41.90 -27.08 58.87
N ASN A 23 -40.94 -27.56 59.67
CA ASN A 23 -41.18 -27.65 61.13
C ASN A 23 -40.02 -27.81 62.13
N LYS A 24 -38.73 -27.72 61.77
CA LYS A 24 -37.63 -27.69 62.76
C LYS A 24 -36.46 -26.84 62.25
N GLY A 25 -36.07 -25.82 63.01
CA GLY A 25 -34.93 -24.96 62.70
C GLY A 25 -33.59 -25.70 62.77
N PHE A 26 -32.54 -25.07 62.24
CA PHE A 26 -31.17 -25.59 62.24
C PHE A 26 -30.65 -25.79 63.67
N GLY A 27 -30.72 -27.03 64.15
CA GLY A 27 -30.29 -27.47 65.48
C GLY A 27 -30.80 -28.88 65.77
N ASP A 28 -30.06 -29.88 65.28
CA ASP A 28 -30.16 -31.35 65.51
C ASP A 28 -31.36 -32.13 64.91
N PRO A 29 -31.15 -33.31 64.26
CA PRO A 29 -29.91 -33.97 63.79
C PRO A 29 -29.60 -33.65 62.30
N PRO A 30 -28.44 -34.04 61.73
CA PRO A 30 -28.13 -33.76 60.33
C PRO A 30 -29.22 -34.29 59.39
N PHE A 31 -29.56 -33.50 58.37
CA PHE A 31 -30.51 -33.82 57.29
C PHE A 31 -30.20 -35.15 56.59
N TRP A 32 -29.01 -35.71 56.82
CA TRP A 32 -28.60 -37.03 56.38
C TRP A 32 -28.06 -37.84 57.57
N VAL A 33 -28.64 -39.02 57.79
CA VAL A 33 -28.13 -40.06 58.70
C VAL A 33 -28.07 -41.34 57.87
N ASP A 34 -26.88 -41.94 57.78
CA ASP A 34 -26.71 -43.24 57.13
C ASP A 34 -27.38 -44.33 57.97
N PRO A 35 -28.31 -45.13 57.42
CA PRO A 35 -28.82 -46.29 58.13
C PRO A 35 -27.82 -47.46 58.16
N SER A 36 -26.70 -47.37 57.44
CA SER A 36 -25.73 -48.45 57.21
C SER A 36 -24.32 -47.98 57.61
N ASP A 37 -23.78 -48.45 58.74
CA ASP A 37 -22.40 -48.18 59.20
C ASP A 37 -21.33 -48.89 58.31
N SER A 38 -21.29 -48.58 57.02
CA SER A 38 -20.33 -49.12 56.06
C SER A 38 -19.58 -47.99 55.35
N PRO A 39 -18.25 -47.86 55.50
CA PRO A 39 -17.48 -46.76 54.90
C PRO A 39 -17.24 -47.03 53.41
N ASP A 40 -18.24 -46.74 52.57
CA ASP A 40 -18.19 -46.96 51.12
C ASP A 40 -17.62 -45.76 50.33
N GLY A 41 -17.20 -44.70 51.04
CA GLY A 41 -16.57 -43.50 50.47
C GLY A 41 -17.51 -42.59 49.70
N LYS A 42 -18.80 -42.90 49.61
CA LYS A 42 -19.80 -42.00 48.99
C LYS A 42 -20.10 -40.79 49.87
N ASP A 43 -19.89 -40.92 51.18
CA ASP A 43 -20.11 -39.85 52.15
C ASP A 43 -19.19 -38.66 51.96
N ASP A 44 -17.92 -38.90 51.65
CA ASP A 44 -16.95 -37.84 51.41
C ASP A 44 -17.23 -37.14 50.07
N LEU A 45 -17.78 -37.87 49.10
CA LEU A 45 -18.22 -37.34 47.82
C LEU A 45 -19.50 -36.52 47.96
N ALA A 46 -20.45 -36.95 48.79
CA ALA A 46 -21.66 -36.21 49.13
C ALA A 46 -21.35 -34.95 49.94
N LYS A 47 -20.45 -35.02 50.94
CA LYS A 47 -19.94 -33.85 51.68
C LYS A 47 -19.20 -32.87 50.76
N GLY A 48 -18.41 -33.39 49.82
CA GLY A 48 -17.71 -32.61 48.80
C GLY A 48 -18.68 -31.88 47.87
N ALA A 49 -19.74 -32.54 47.42
CA ALA A 49 -20.80 -31.91 46.62
C ALA A 49 -21.58 -30.85 47.43
N PHE A 50 -21.88 -31.10 48.70
CA PHE A 50 -22.53 -30.14 49.60
C PHE A 50 -21.67 -28.90 49.89
N SER A 51 -20.34 -29.05 50.00
CA SER A 51 -19.44 -27.91 50.17
C SER A 51 -19.44 -26.94 48.98
N LYS A 52 -19.95 -27.39 47.82
CA LYS A 52 -20.15 -26.61 46.60
C LYS A 52 -21.61 -26.19 46.38
N ALA A 53 -22.50 -26.47 47.34
CA ALA A 53 -23.91 -26.09 47.27
C ALA A 53 -24.20 -24.93 48.23
N LEU A 54 -24.88 -23.90 47.72
CA LEU A 54 -25.38 -22.80 48.55
C LEU A 54 -26.79 -23.16 49.02
N VAL A 55 -26.98 -23.31 50.33
CA VAL A 55 -28.28 -23.61 50.96
C VAL A 55 -28.94 -22.30 51.39
N LEU A 56 -30.16 -22.06 50.94
CA LEU A 56 -30.99 -20.93 51.38
C LEU A 56 -32.22 -21.49 52.11
N ASP A 57 -32.30 -21.23 53.41
CA ASP A 57 -33.44 -21.65 54.26
C ASP A 57 -34.64 -20.75 54.00
N VAL A 58 -35.78 -21.36 53.66
CA VAL A 58 -37.04 -20.65 53.42
C VAL A 58 -37.98 -20.97 54.58
N GLN A 59 -37.86 -20.24 55.69
CA GLN A 59 -38.90 -20.30 56.72
C GLN A 59 -40.14 -19.51 56.25
N PRO A 60 -41.35 -20.09 56.30
CA PRO A 60 -42.56 -19.36 56.01
C PRO A 60 -43.11 -18.79 57.32
N TYR A 61 -42.67 -17.58 57.71
CA TYR A 61 -43.50 -16.77 58.61
C TYR A 61 -44.10 -15.61 57.85
N ASN A 62 -45.14 -15.98 57.09
CA ASN A 62 -46.32 -15.16 56.84
C ASN A 62 -46.04 -13.72 56.40
N GLN A 63 -45.38 -13.53 55.26
CA GLN A 63 -45.47 -12.29 54.48
C GLN A 63 -45.07 -12.51 53.02
N SER A 64 -45.80 -11.86 52.13
CA SER A 64 -45.75 -11.95 50.67
C SER A 64 -44.34 -11.92 50.04
N TRP A 65 -44.21 -12.61 48.90
CA TRP A 65 -43.00 -12.78 48.07
C TRP A 65 -42.24 -11.52 47.55
N PRO A 66 -42.67 -10.24 47.65
CA PRO A 66 -41.88 -9.11 47.15
C PRO A 66 -40.62 -8.73 47.95
N ASN A 67 -40.40 -9.34 49.13
CA ASN A 67 -39.26 -9.02 49.99
C ASN A 67 -38.11 -10.06 49.89
N PHE A 68 -38.37 -11.26 49.39
CA PHE A 68 -37.34 -12.31 49.27
C PHE A 68 -36.20 -11.90 48.32
N GLU A 69 -36.54 -11.34 47.15
CA GLU A 69 -35.53 -10.84 46.21
C GLU A 69 -34.72 -9.69 46.82
N ARG A 70 -35.36 -8.84 47.64
CA ARG A 70 -34.71 -7.72 48.33
C ARG A 70 -33.77 -8.20 49.43
N ASP A 71 -34.19 -9.16 50.24
CA ASP A 71 -33.40 -9.69 51.36
C ASP A 71 -32.22 -10.55 50.88
N VAL A 72 -32.39 -11.30 49.79
CA VAL A 72 -31.29 -12.01 49.12
C VAL A 72 -30.28 -11.02 48.56
N ILE A 73 -30.72 -9.95 47.90
CA ILE A 73 -29.85 -8.88 47.40
C ILE A 73 -29.18 -8.15 48.58
N GLU A 74 -29.86 -7.90 49.68
CA GLU A 74 -29.33 -7.15 50.85
C GLU A 74 -28.32 -7.97 51.66
N ASN A 75 -28.51 -9.29 51.78
CA ASN A 75 -27.52 -10.17 52.41
C ASN A 75 -26.34 -10.47 51.48
N MET A 76 -26.52 -10.48 50.16
CA MET A 76 -25.41 -10.51 49.20
C MET A 76 -24.60 -9.21 49.15
N LYS A 77 -25.15 -8.10 49.68
CA LYS A 77 -24.43 -6.82 49.90
C LYS A 77 -23.61 -6.77 51.20
N LYS A 78 -23.68 -7.81 52.04
CA LYS A 78 -22.86 -7.93 53.25
C LYS A 78 -21.62 -8.76 52.94
N TRP A 79 -20.60 -8.62 53.77
CA TRP A 79 -19.37 -9.38 53.66
C TRP A 79 -19.67 -10.90 53.55
N PRO A 80 -19.02 -11.66 52.64
CA PRO A 80 -17.80 -11.34 51.89
C PRO A 80 -18.01 -10.81 50.46
N PHE A 81 -19.24 -10.49 50.04
CA PHE A 81 -19.57 -10.31 48.62
C PHE A 81 -19.78 -8.86 48.15
N ASP A 82 -19.76 -7.84 49.03
CA ASP A 82 -19.81 -6.44 48.57
C ASP A 82 -19.11 -5.46 49.53
N GLN A 83 -18.17 -4.68 49.00
CA GLN A 83 -17.74 -3.41 49.57
C GLN A 83 -17.65 -2.39 48.42
N VAL A 84 -18.77 -1.71 48.16
CA VAL A 84 -18.79 -0.45 47.44
C VAL A 84 -18.14 0.62 48.32
N CYS A 85 -17.24 1.40 47.72
CA CYS A 85 -16.69 2.65 48.24
C CYS A 85 -17.62 3.40 49.19
N CYS A 86 -17.17 3.57 50.43
CA CYS A 86 -17.62 4.68 51.25
C CYS A 86 -17.13 5.98 50.58
N ILE A 87 -17.92 6.57 49.68
CA ILE A 87 -17.70 7.95 49.24
C ILE A 87 -18.21 8.84 50.37
N THR A 88 -17.35 9.08 51.36
CA THR A 88 -17.40 10.34 52.11
C THR A 88 -16.58 11.38 51.33
N PRO A 89 -16.98 12.67 51.26
CA PRO A 89 -16.40 13.61 50.29
C PRO A 89 -14.94 14.00 50.51
N ASN A 90 -14.26 13.48 51.54
CA ASN A 90 -12.95 13.95 52.00
C ASN A 90 -11.93 12.83 52.29
N MET A 91 -12.01 11.68 51.60
CA MET A 91 -10.92 10.69 51.60
C MET A 91 -10.45 10.41 50.18
N THR A 92 -9.32 11.02 49.80
CA THR A 92 -8.67 10.86 48.48
C THR A 92 -7.59 9.77 48.47
N THR A 93 -7.48 8.96 49.52
CA THR A 93 -6.50 7.87 49.58
C THR A 93 -7.14 6.59 50.09
N TRP A 94 -7.09 5.55 49.25
CA TRP A 94 -7.48 4.20 49.62
C TRP A 94 -6.32 3.53 50.38
N ALA A 95 -6.62 2.89 51.51
CA ALA A 95 -5.68 2.04 52.24
C ALA A 95 -6.25 0.62 52.33
N PRO A 96 -5.50 -0.42 51.91
CA PRO A 96 -5.98 -1.79 51.99
C PRO A 96 -6.17 -2.20 53.46
N LEU A 97 -7.29 -2.87 53.76
CA LEU A 97 -7.57 -3.47 55.09
C LEU A 97 -6.72 -4.72 55.41
N TYR A 98 -5.82 -5.11 54.50
CA TYR A 98 -4.90 -6.23 54.65
C TYR A 98 -3.54 -5.89 54.01
N GLN A 99 -2.44 -6.35 54.59
CA GLN A 99 -1.10 -6.07 54.05
C GLN A 99 -0.68 -7.05 52.95
N ASN A 100 -1.25 -8.26 52.90
CA ASN A 100 -0.80 -9.30 51.98
C ASN A 100 -1.96 -10.20 51.50
N GLU A 101 -2.23 -10.19 50.19
CA GLU A 101 -3.39 -10.84 49.58
C GLU A 101 -3.36 -12.38 49.67
N VAL A 102 -2.16 -12.96 49.58
CA VAL A 102 -1.96 -14.41 49.53
C VAL A 102 -2.33 -15.07 50.85
N THR A 103 -2.03 -14.41 51.97
CA THR A 103 -2.26 -14.94 53.32
C THR A 103 -3.61 -14.55 53.90
N SER A 104 -4.19 -13.43 53.46
CA SER A 104 -5.44 -12.93 54.05
C SER A 104 -6.68 -13.38 53.28
N ILE A 105 -6.60 -13.51 51.95
CA ILE A 105 -7.77 -13.82 51.12
C ILE A 105 -7.65 -15.22 50.50
N TRP A 106 -6.44 -15.62 50.09
CA TRP A 106 -6.24 -16.86 49.33
C TRP A 106 -5.59 -18.00 50.13
N ALA A 107 -5.47 -17.87 51.46
CA ALA A 107 -4.74 -18.82 52.31
C ALA A 107 -5.22 -20.27 52.21
N THR A 108 -6.51 -20.48 51.94
CA THR A 108 -7.13 -21.80 51.84
C THR A 108 -7.11 -22.39 50.43
N ARG A 109 -6.56 -21.69 49.42
CA ARG A 109 -6.58 -22.12 48.02
C ARG A 109 -5.17 -22.51 47.54
N LYS A 110 -4.98 -23.78 47.19
CA LYS A 110 -3.66 -24.32 46.78
C LYS A 110 -3.12 -23.74 45.46
N ASP A 111 -3.97 -23.32 44.54
CA ASP A 111 -3.56 -22.89 43.18
C ASP A 111 -3.38 -21.37 43.00
N GLY A 112 -3.41 -20.58 44.07
CA GLY A 112 -3.20 -19.14 43.99
C GLY A 112 -4.36 -18.33 43.38
N ARG A 113 -4.05 -17.08 42.95
CA ARG A 113 -5.03 -16.04 42.59
C ARG A 113 -5.96 -16.48 41.43
N PRO A 114 -7.28 -16.22 41.49
CA PRO A 114 -8.20 -16.54 40.39
C PRO A 114 -7.84 -15.83 39.07
N LEU A 115 -8.10 -16.49 37.94
CA LEU A 115 -7.81 -16.00 36.59
C LEU A 115 -8.64 -14.76 36.18
N SER A 116 -9.80 -14.54 36.79
CA SER A 116 -10.68 -13.40 36.52
C SER A 116 -10.42 -12.24 37.50
N ARG A 117 -9.99 -11.07 36.99
CA ARG A 117 -9.73 -9.85 37.77
C ARG A 117 -10.94 -8.89 37.73
N PRO A 118 -11.38 -8.29 38.86
CA PRO A 118 -12.41 -7.26 38.87
C PRO A 118 -11.95 -5.95 38.20
N LYS A 119 -12.91 -5.11 37.76
CA LYS A 119 -12.66 -3.89 36.95
C LYS A 119 -11.68 -2.88 37.57
N CYS A 120 -11.57 -2.83 38.90
CA CYS A 120 -10.69 -1.93 39.64
C CYS A 120 -9.39 -2.58 40.15
N GLY A 121 -9.17 -3.87 39.84
CA GLY A 121 -8.12 -4.68 40.46
C GLY A 121 -8.44 -5.11 41.89
N PHE A 122 -7.69 -6.08 42.43
CA PHE A 122 -7.87 -6.58 43.80
C PHE A 122 -7.34 -5.60 44.86
N ASP A 123 -6.48 -4.70 44.41
CA ASP A 123 -5.70 -3.69 45.12
C ASP A 123 -6.27 -2.27 44.96
N GLY A 124 -7.36 -2.11 44.19
CA GLY A 124 -8.02 -0.81 43.97
C GLY A 124 -7.25 0.20 43.10
N LEU A 125 -6.00 -0.10 42.72
CA LEU A 125 -5.13 0.76 41.91
C LEU A 125 -5.53 0.84 40.43
N GLY A 126 -6.51 0.06 39.98
CA GLY A 126 -6.96 0.00 38.58
C GLY A 126 -8.16 0.90 38.23
N CYS A 127 -8.70 1.69 39.17
CA CYS A 127 -9.79 2.63 38.89
C CYS A 127 -9.29 3.86 38.13
N VAL A 128 -9.69 4.01 36.86
CA VAL A 128 -9.44 5.23 36.07
C VAL A 128 -10.46 6.30 36.45
N ASP A 129 -9.98 7.49 36.84
CA ASP A 129 -10.82 8.61 37.22
C ASP A 129 -11.42 9.30 35.97
N PHE A 130 -12.75 9.28 35.83
CA PHE A 130 -13.46 9.72 34.62
C PHE A 130 -13.37 11.24 34.36
N SER A 131 -12.87 12.03 35.31
CA SER A 131 -12.76 13.50 35.17
C SER A 131 -11.86 13.93 34.00
N GLN A 132 -10.87 13.11 33.61
CA GLN A 132 -9.98 13.41 32.49
C GLN A 132 -10.64 13.26 31.11
N TYR A 133 -11.72 12.50 30.98
CA TYR A 133 -12.41 12.28 29.70
C TYR A 133 -13.44 13.37 29.37
N ALA A 134 -13.86 14.16 30.35
CA ALA A 134 -14.84 15.22 30.16
C ALA A 134 -14.37 16.28 29.15
N ILE A 135 -13.08 16.63 29.16
CA ILE A 135 -12.48 17.60 28.24
C ILE A 135 -12.57 17.09 26.78
N TYR A 136 -12.26 15.82 26.55
CA TYR A 136 -12.32 15.22 25.22
C TYR A 136 -13.75 15.14 24.67
N VAL A 137 -14.75 14.91 25.52
CA VAL A 137 -16.17 14.90 25.11
C VAL A 137 -16.62 16.30 24.69
N VAL A 138 -16.19 17.35 25.39
CA VAL A 138 -16.50 18.75 25.03
C VAL A 138 -15.82 19.15 23.72
N ILE A 139 -14.56 18.76 23.52
CA ILE A 139 -13.85 19.02 22.25
C ILE A 139 -14.53 18.26 21.10
N GLY A 140 -14.93 17.01 21.33
CA GLY A 140 -15.67 16.21 20.35
C GLY A 140 -17.00 16.82 19.94
N SER A 141 -17.78 17.36 20.89
CA SER A 141 -19.07 18.00 20.59
C SER A 141 -18.89 19.30 19.79
N ILE A 142 -17.87 20.10 20.09
CA ILE A 142 -17.53 21.30 19.32
C ILE A 142 -17.17 20.94 17.87
N LEU A 143 -16.35 19.90 17.66
CA LEU A 143 -15.97 19.45 16.32
C LEU A 143 -17.16 18.97 15.49
N VAL A 144 -18.12 18.27 16.12
CA VAL A 144 -19.35 17.82 15.46
C VAL A 144 -20.22 19.01 15.05
N VAL A 145 -20.34 20.04 15.90
CA VAL A 145 -21.08 21.25 15.58
C VAL A 145 -20.43 22.01 14.43
N ILE A 146 -19.10 22.15 14.43
CA ILE A 146 -18.34 22.78 13.33
C ILE A 146 -18.58 22.02 12.02
N LEU A 147 -18.52 20.68 12.04
CA LEU A 147 -18.79 19.85 10.87
C LEU A 147 -20.20 20.10 10.32
N PHE A 148 -21.20 20.20 11.20
CA PHE A 148 -22.58 20.46 10.81
C PHE A 148 -22.75 21.85 10.15
N VAL A 149 -22.09 22.87 10.71
CA VAL A 149 -22.09 24.23 10.13
C VAL A 149 -21.46 24.23 8.74
N VAL A 150 -20.33 23.52 8.56
CA VAL A 150 -19.68 23.40 7.25
C VAL A 150 -20.59 22.72 6.23
N VAL A 151 -21.27 21.64 6.61
CA VAL A 151 -22.22 20.95 5.73
C VAL A 151 -23.38 21.87 5.34
N ILE A 152 -23.94 22.64 6.28
CA ILE A 152 -25.00 23.62 5.99
C ILE A 152 -24.50 24.70 5.03
N LEU A 153 -23.28 25.21 5.21
CA LEU A 153 -22.68 26.20 4.31
C LEU A 153 -22.46 25.65 2.90
N VAL A 154 -22.01 24.39 2.78
CA VAL A 154 -21.85 23.71 1.48
C VAL A 154 -23.20 23.52 0.79
N ILE A 155 -24.24 23.10 1.53
CA ILE A 155 -25.60 22.97 0.99
C ILE A 155 -26.13 24.33 0.55
N TYR A 156 -25.95 25.37 1.36
CA TYR A 156 -26.34 26.74 1.01
C TYR A 156 -25.61 27.24 -0.24
N TYR A 157 -24.30 26.97 -0.34
CA TYR A 157 -23.51 27.31 -1.52
C TYR A 157 -23.99 26.58 -2.77
N ALA A 158 -24.22 25.26 -2.68
CA ALA A 158 -24.77 24.46 -3.77
C ALA A 158 -26.13 24.99 -4.24
N PHE A 159 -27.00 25.38 -3.30
CA PHE A 159 -28.30 25.97 -3.62
C PHE A 159 -28.15 27.34 -4.32
N ARG A 160 -27.20 28.17 -3.87
CA ARG A 160 -26.86 29.45 -4.51
C ARG A 160 -26.33 29.27 -5.92
N VAL A 161 -25.46 28.29 -6.16
CA VAL A 161 -24.92 27.97 -7.49
C VAL A 161 -26.04 27.50 -8.41
N LYS A 162 -26.85 26.53 -7.96
CA LYS A 162 -27.96 25.99 -8.74
C LYS A 162 -29.00 27.07 -9.10
N ARG A 163 -29.29 27.99 -8.18
CA ARG A 163 -30.19 29.12 -8.44
C ARG A 163 -29.63 30.07 -9.52
N LYS A 164 -28.32 30.36 -9.50
CA LYS A 164 -27.67 31.15 -10.56
C LYS A 164 -27.68 30.44 -11.91
N GLU A 165 -27.55 29.12 -11.94
CA GLU A 165 -27.67 28.33 -13.17
C GLU A 165 -29.09 28.39 -13.75
N GLN A 166 -30.12 28.29 -12.91
CA GLN A 166 -31.52 28.50 -13.34
C GLN A 166 -31.75 29.91 -13.89
N GLU A 167 -31.23 30.94 -13.23
CA GLU A 167 -31.30 32.33 -13.73
C GLU A 167 -30.61 32.48 -15.10
N ARG A 168 -29.50 31.75 -15.34
CA ARG A 168 -28.83 31.73 -16.66
C ARG A 168 -29.65 31.00 -17.72
N LEU A 169 -30.23 29.86 -17.38
CA LEU A 169 -31.11 29.10 -18.28
C LEU A 169 -32.35 29.92 -18.63
N ASP A 170 -32.99 30.55 -17.64
CA ASP A 170 -34.16 31.40 -17.85
C ASP A 170 -33.83 32.65 -18.68
N ALA A 171 -32.61 33.19 -18.53
CA ALA A 171 -32.14 34.30 -19.37
C ALA A 171 -31.86 33.87 -20.82
N MET A 172 -31.51 32.61 -21.08
CA MET A 172 -31.29 32.11 -22.45
C MET A 172 -32.58 32.04 -23.28
N TRP A 173 -33.76 31.86 -22.66
CA TRP A 173 -35.05 31.84 -23.36
C TRP A 173 -35.74 33.21 -23.42
N GLN A 174 -35.14 34.24 -22.81
CA GLN A 174 -35.69 35.59 -22.85
C GLN A 174 -35.36 36.26 -24.17
N ILE A 175 -36.40 36.50 -24.98
CA ILE A 175 -36.31 37.32 -26.17
C ILE A 175 -36.19 38.78 -25.70
N PRO A 176 -35.07 39.49 -25.93
CA PRO A 176 -34.94 40.87 -25.52
C PRO A 176 -35.99 41.73 -26.21
N PHE A 177 -36.73 42.56 -25.47
CA PHE A 177 -37.84 43.37 -26.02
C PHE A 177 -37.44 44.23 -27.23
N ILE A 178 -36.16 44.57 -27.34
CA ILE A 178 -35.56 45.37 -28.42
C ILE A 178 -35.53 44.61 -29.76
N THR A 179 -35.56 43.27 -29.75
CA THR A 179 -35.66 42.43 -30.97
C THR A 179 -37.10 42.17 -31.40
N LEU A 180 -38.09 42.50 -30.57
CA LEU A 180 -39.50 42.49 -30.94
C LEU A 180 -39.81 43.72 -31.79
N ILE A 181 -39.66 43.58 -33.10
CA ILE A 181 -40.07 44.61 -34.07
C ILE A 181 -41.60 44.73 -33.99
N LYS A 182 -42.10 45.83 -33.43
CA LYS A 182 -43.52 46.18 -33.53
C LYS A 182 -43.80 46.48 -35.01
N PRO A 183 -44.66 45.69 -35.71
CA PRO A 183 -44.92 45.94 -37.13
C PRO A 183 -45.71 47.24 -37.26
N GLN A 184 -45.00 48.36 -37.49
CA GLN A 184 -45.63 49.68 -37.64
C GLN A 184 -46.55 49.72 -38.86
N ASP A 185 -46.21 48.96 -39.91
CA ASP A 185 -46.95 48.91 -41.16
C ASP A 185 -48.35 48.26 -41.02
N LYS A 186 -48.58 47.45 -39.99
CA LYS A 186 -49.87 46.78 -39.75
C LYS A 186 -50.85 47.62 -38.94
N LEU A 187 -50.39 48.65 -38.24
CA LEU A 187 -51.25 49.50 -37.40
C LEU A 187 -52.17 50.39 -38.23
N HIS A 188 -51.72 50.87 -39.39
CA HIS A 188 -52.52 51.67 -40.30
C HIS A 188 -53.65 50.84 -40.92
N LEU A 189 -53.34 49.64 -41.41
CA LEU A 189 -54.37 48.74 -41.96
C LEU A 189 -55.44 48.37 -40.92
N ILE A 190 -55.04 48.11 -39.67
CA ILE A 190 -55.99 47.81 -38.58
C ILE A 190 -56.88 49.03 -38.29
N ARG A 191 -56.31 50.24 -38.31
CA ARG A 191 -57.06 51.49 -38.09
C ARG A 191 -58.04 51.78 -39.21
N ASP A 192 -57.63 51.57 -40.46
CA ASP A 192 -58.46 51.77 -41.65
C ASP A 192 -59.60 50.73 -41.74
N CYS A 193 -59.35 49.50 -41.27
CA CYS A 193 -60.39 48.47 -41.15
C CYS A 193 -61.39 48.74 -40.02
N TRP A 194 -61.02 49.58 -39.04
CA TRP A 194 -61.84 49.93 -37.88
C TRP A 194 -62.53 51.30 -38.02
N ALA A 195 -62.59 51.86 -39.23
CA ALA A 195 -63.30 53.12 -39.46
C ALA A 195 -64.78 53.02 -39.02
N GLU A 196 -65.27 54.03 -38.29
CA GLU A 196 -66.66 54.07 -37.78
C GLU A 196 -67.67 54.09 -38.93
N ASN A 197 -67.30 54.71 -40.06
CA ASN A 197 -68.11 54.74 -41.28
C ASN A 197 -67.87 53.47 -42.13
N PRO A 198 -68.91 52.68 -42.47
CA PRO A 198 -68.76 51.43 -43.22
C PRO A 198 -68.18 51.58 -44.63
N ASP A 199 -68.45 52.71 -45.30
CA ASP A 199 -68.04 52.96 -46.69
C ASP A 199 -66.56 53.33 -46.83
N GLU A 200 -65.92 53.76 -45.74
CA GLU A 200 -64.50 54.10 -45.69
C GLU A 200 -63.62 52.88 -45.41
N ARG A 201 -64.22 51.72 -45.11
CA ARG A 201 -63.49 50.49 -44.86
C ARG A 201 -62.99 49.89 -46.17
N PRO A 202 -61.72 49.47 -46.25
CA PRO A 202 -61.18 48.83 -47.44
C PRO A 202 -61.91 47.50 -47.72
N LYS A 203 -62.11 47.16 -49.00
CA LYS A 203 -62.72 45.91 -49.41
C LYS A 203 -61.83 44.71 -49.06
N ALA A 204 -62.46 43.58 -48.72
CA ALA A 204 -61.77 42.37 -48.25
C ALA A 204 -60.67 41.86 -49.20
N ASP A 205 -60.88 41.97 -50.51
CA ASP A 205 -59.89 41.55 -51.52
C ASP A 205 -58.65 42.44 -51.53
N SER A 206 -58.82 43.76 -51.33
CA SER A 206 -57.73 44.73 -51.23
C SER A 206 -56.91 44.53 -49.95
N ILE A 207 -57.57 44.18 -48.84
CA ILE A 207 -56.88 43.81 -47.58
C ILE A 207 -56.02 42.56 -47.80
N LYS A 208 -56.55 41.56 -48.49
CA LYS A 208 -55.86 40.30 -48.77
C LYS A 208 -54.66 40.47 -49.71
N SER A 209 -54.76 41.35 -50.71
CA SER A 209 -53.62 41.69 -51.58
C SER A 209 -52.55 42.47 -50.82
N LEU A 210 -52.94 43.47 -50.01
CA LEU A 210 -51.98 44.28 -49.23
C LEU A 210 -51.24 43.45 -48.19
N LEU A 211 -51.94 42.53 -47.51
CA LEU A 211 -51.34 41.58 -46.56
C LEU A 211 -50.32 40.66 -47.23
N ARG A 212 -50.60 40.21 -48.47
CA ARG A 212 -49.66 39.37 -49.25
C ARG A 212 -48.42 40.15 -49.67
N THR A 213 -48.59 41.37 -50.18
CA THR A 213 -47.47 42.24 -50.58
C THR A 213 -46.60 42.65 -49.38
N MET A 214 -47.19 42.76 -48.18
CA MET A 214 -46.47 42.98 -46.93
C MET A 214 -45.77 41.73 -46.36
N GLN A 215 -46.04 40.54 -46.93
CA GLN A 215 -45.43 39.27 -46.53
C GLN A 215 -44.19 38.91 -47.39
N ASP A 216 -43.89 39.70 -48.43
CA ASP A 216 -42.85 39.41 -49.43
C ASP A 216 -41.40 39.69 -48.97
N GLY A 217 -41.23 40.32 -47.80
CA GLY A 217 -39.93 40.36 -47.11
C GLY A 217 -39.91 39.27 -46.06
N LYS A 218 -39.18 38.18 -46.29
CA LYS A 218 -38.87 37.13 -45.30
C LYS A 218 -38.39 37.77 -43.99
N SER A 219 -39.31 38.12 -43.08
CA SER A 219 -38.98 38.24 -41.68
C SER A 219 -38.52 36.83 -41.31
N ALA A 220 -37.24 36.65 -41.00
CA ALA A 220 -36.71 35.38 -40.53
C ALA A 220 -37.76 34.78 -39.61
N ASN A 221 -38.40 33.69 -40.06
CA ASN A 221 -39.53 33.15 -39.33
C ASN A 221 -38.99 32.75 -37.96
N LEU A 222 -39.82 32.79 -36.92
CA LEU A 222 -39.42 32.31 -35.59
C LEU A 222 -38.74 30.94 -35.69
N MET A 223 -39.19 30.11 -36.64
CA MET A 223 -38.58 28.83 -37.01
C MET A 223 -37.12 28.95 -37.50
N ASP A 224 -36.80 29.91 -38.39
CA ASP A 224 -35.45 30.12 -38.93
C ASP A 224 -34.50 30.65 -37.85
N HIS A 225 -34.99 31.52 -36.95
CA HIS A 225 -34.19 31.98 -35.81
C HIS A 225 -33.90 30.83 -34.85
N VAL A 226 -34.90 29.99 -34.54
CA VAL A 226 -34.72 28.78 -33.73
C VAL A 226 -33.78 27.79 -34.42
N LEU A 227 -33.86 27.63 -35.74
CA LEU A 227 -32.96 26.76 -36.49
C LEU A 227 -31.51 27.26 -36.43
N ASN A 228 -31.27 28.54 -36.69
CA ASN A 228 -29.93 29.14 -36.61
C ASN A 228 -29.35 29.10 -35.19
N LEU A 229 -30.21 29.26 -34.18
CA LEU A 229 -29.84 29.14 -32.79
C LEU A 229 -29.41 27.69 -32.47
N LEU A 230 -30.19 26.69 -32.90
CA LEU A 230 -29.86 25.27 -32.75
C LEU A 230 -28.58 24.90 -33.50
N GLU A 231 -28.38 25.42 -34.71
CA GLU A 231 -27.17 25.18 -35.50
C GLU A 231 -25.94 25.83 -34.83
N SER A 232 -26.07 27.05 -34.32
CA SER A 232 -25.01 27.70 -33.55
C SER A 232 -24.69 26.94 -32.26
N TYR A 233 -25.70 26.39 -31.57
CA TYR A 233 -25.47 25.55 -30.40
C TYR A 233 -24.80 24.22 -30.75
N ALA A 234 -25.24 23.55 -31.83
CA ALA A 234 -24.63 22.32 -32.30
C ALA A 234 -23.15 22.53 -32.64
N ASN A 235 -22.83 23.58 -33.40
CA ASN A 235 -21.45 23.91 -33.77
C ASN A 235 -20.59 24.28 -32.55
N ASN A 236 -21.12 25.07 -31.61
CA ASN A 236 -20.40 25.39 -30.37
C ASN A 236 -20.16 24.15 -29.52
N LEU A 237 -21.13 23.25 -29.43
CA LEU A 237 -21.00 22.01 -28.66
C LEU A 237 -20.00 21.06 -29.33
N GLU A 238 -20.04 20.93 -30.66
CA GLU A 238 -19.05 20.16 -31.42
C GLU A 238 -17.63 20.69 -31.20
N GLN A 239 -17.45 22.01 -31.27
CA GLN A 239 -16.17 22.64 -30.99
C GLN A 239 -15.72 22.39 -29.54
N GLU A 240 -16.61 22.54 -28.57
CA GLU A 240 -16.28 22.27 -27.16
C GLU A 240 -15.93 20.79 -26.94
N VAL A 241 -16.67 19.86 -27.56
CA VAL A 241 -16.37 18.42 -27.50
C VAL A 241 -15.02 18.13 -28.13
N GLU A 242 -14.69 18.73 -29.27
CA GLU A 242 -13.40 18.59 -29.94
C GLU A 242 -12.24 19.12 -29.08
N GLU A 243 -12.40 20.30 -28.48
CA GLU A 243 -11.40 20.88 -27.57
C GLU A 243 -11.19 19.97 -26.36
N ARG A 244 -12.26 19.50 -25.71
CA ARG A 244 -12.17 18.61 -24.54
C ARG A 244 -11.59 17.24 -24.89
N THR A 245 -11.94 16.67 -26.04
CA THR A 245 -11.36 15.39 -26.47
C THR A 245 -9.88 15.53 -26.79
N LYS A 246 -9.45 16.67 -27.35
CA LYS A 246 -8.03 16.98 -27.58
C LYS A 246 -7.26 17.14 -26.27
N GLU A 247 -7.81 17.85 -25.29
CA GLU A 247 -7.22 17.97 -23.94
C GLU A 247 -7.07 16.60 -23.27
N LEU A 248 -8.15 15.81 -23.27
CA LEU A 248 -8.16 14.46 -22.69
C LEU A 248 -7.13 13.55 -23.39
N ALA A 249 -7.01 13.62 -24.72
CA ALA A 249 -6.00 12.87 -25.47
C ALA A 249 -4.58 13.30 -25.08
N GLY A 250 -4.36 14.61 -24.89
CA GLY A 250 -3.08 15.14 -24.42
C GLY A 250 -2.72 14.68 -23.01
N GLU A 251 -3.68 14.70 -22.08
CA GLU A 251 -3.50 14.23 -20.70
C GLU A 251 -3.27 12.72 -20.65
N LYS A 252 -4.05 11.93 -21.40
CA LYS A 252 -3.88 10.49 -21.53
C LYS A 252 -2.49 10.13 -22.04
N LYS A 253 -1.98 10.85 -23.06
CA LYS A 253 -0.63 10.64 -23.58
C LYS A 253 0.46 10.92 -22.52
N LYS A 254 0.29 11.97 -21.71
CA LYS A 254 1.22 12.28 -20.61
C LYS A 254 1.19 11.20 -19.54
N SER A 255 -0.01 10.73 -19.16
CA SER A 255 -0.19 9.63 -18.20
C SER A 255 0.47 8.34 -18.69
N ASP A 256 0.27 8.00 -19.97
CA ASP A 256 0.88 6.82 -20.59
C ASP A 256 2.42 6.89 -20.60
N ILE A 257 3.00 8.05 -20.91
CA ILE A 257 4.45 8.24 -20.88
C ILE A 257 5.02 8.02 -19.47
N LEU A 258 4.35 8.54 -18.44
CA LEU A 258 4.76 8.31 -17.05
C LEU A 258 4.69 6.83 -16.68
N LEU A 259 3.60 6.16 -17.07
CA LEU A 259 3.42 4.74 -16.78
C LEU A 259 4.49 3.88 -17.44
N TYR A 260 4.84 4.14 -18.70
CA TYR A 260 5.91 3.42 -19.41
C TYR A 260 7.32 3.71 -18.88
N ARG A 261 7.51 4.80 -18.13
CA ARG A 261 8.77 5.07 -17.43
C ARG A 261 8.90 4.27 -16.12
N MET A 262 7.77 3.90 -15.51
CA MET A 262 7.74 3.13 -14.26
C MET A 262 7.67 1.63 -14.50
N LEU A 263 7.00 1.21 -15.58
CA LEU A 263 6.73 -0.19 -15.89
C LEU A 263 7.04 -0.48 -17.36
N PRO A 264 7.43 -1.72 -17.70
CA PRO A 264 7.58 -2.09 -19.08
C PRO A 264 6.25 -2.01 -19.85
N LYS A 265 6.32 -1.65 -21.14
CA LYS A 265 5.14 -1.42 -21.98
C LYS A 265 4.12 -2.57 -21.94
N GLN A 266 4.57 -3.81 -22.08
CA GLN A 266 3.69 -4.99 -22.08
C GLN A 266 2.90 -5.14 -20.76
N VAL A 267 3.54 -4.82 -19.64
CA VAL A 267 2.95 -4.89 -18.30
C VAL A 267 2.01 -3.69 -18.08
N ALA A 268 2.44 -2.51 -18.49
CA ALA A 268 1.65 -1.28 -18.42
C ALA A 268 0.35 -1.37 -19.24
N ASP A 269 0.40 -1.91 -20.45
CA ASP A 269 -0.76 -2.09 -21.32
C ASP A 269 -1.77 -3.09 -20.72
N SER A 270 -1.28 -4.20 -20.15
CA SER A 270 -2.11 -5.18 -19.46
C SER A 270 -2.81 -4.55 -18.25
N LEU A 271 -2.09 -3.76 -17.44
CA LEU A 271 -2.67 -3.05 -16.29
C LEU A 271 -3.68 -1.98 -16.71
N LYS A 272 -3.44 -1.28 -17.83
CA LYS A 272 -4.41 -0.32 -18.41
C LYS A 272 -5.72 -0.97 -18.83
N LEU A 273 -5.68 -2.25 -19.24
CA LEU A 273 -6.87 -3.05 -19.56
C LEU A 273 -7.56 -3.61 -18.30
N GLY A 274 -7.04 -3.33 -17.10
CA GLY A 274 -7.56 -3.89 -15.84
C GLY A 274 -7.24 -5.37 -15.65
N GLN A 275 -6.31 -5.91 -16.43
CA GLN A 275 -5.90 -7.30 -16.34
C GLN A 275 -4.79 -7.46 -15.29
N SER A 276 -4.88 -8.53 -14.49
CA SER A 276 -3.77 -8.94 -13.64
C SER A 276 -2.65 -9.52 -14.50
N VAL A 277 -1.40 -9.15 -14.21
CA VAL A 277 -0.22 -9.68 -14.91
C VAL A 277 0.28 -10.91 -14.14
N PRO A 278 0.05 -12.14 -14.66
CA PRO A 278 0.53 -13.33 -13.97
C PRO A 278 2.06 -13.36 -13.95
N PRO A 279 2.68 -13.96 -12.91
CA PRO A 279 4.11 -14.21 -12.92
C PRO A 279 4.52 -15.08 -14.11
N GLU A 280 5.59 -14.69 -14.79
CA GLU A 280 6.12 -15.39 -15.95
C GLU A 280 7.52 -15.93 -15.65
N ASN A 281 7.77 -17.17 -16.06
CA ASN A 281 9.10 -17.78 -15.97
C ASN A 281 9.91 -17.50 -17.25
N PHE A 282 11.14 -17.06 -17.05
CA PHE A 282 12.13 -16.86 -18.10
C PHE A 282 13.27 -17.85 -17.87
N ASP A 283 13.46 -18.77 -18.83
CA ASP A 283 14.47 -19.84 -18.68
C ASP A 283 15.90 -19.29 -18.73
N GLN A 284 16.12 -18.22 -19.48
CA GLN A 284 17.42 -17.58 -19.64
C GLN A 284 17.28 -16.06 -19.59
N ALA A 285 17.94 -15.46 -18.60
CA ALA A 285 18.13 -14.02 -18.48
C ALA A 285 19.53 -13.76 -17.91
N THR A 286 20.13 -12.65 -18.31
CA THR A 286 21.38 -12.18 -17.70
C THR A 286 21.08 -11.01 -16.78
N VAL A 287 21.44 -11.18 -15.51
CA VAL A 287 21.27 -10.18 -14.46
C VAL A 287 22.60 -9.48 -14.22
N PHE A 288 22.54 -8.16 -14.17
CA PHE A 288 23.66 -7.26 -13.91
C PHE A 288 23.42 -6.54 -12.58
N PHE A 289 24.41 -6.62 -11.70
CA PHE A 289 24.52 -5.79 -10.50
C PHE A 289 25.74 -4.90 -10.62
N CYS A 290 25.57 -3.64 -10.24
CA CYS A 290 26.65 -2.68 -10.12
C CYS A 290 26.55 -1.97 -8.77
N ASP A 291 27.69 -1.71 -8.13
CA ASP A 291 27.77 -0.90 -6.93
C ASP A 291 28.94 0.10 -7.00
N VAL A 292 28.77 1.26 -6.38
CA VAL A 292 29.79 2.32 -6.35
C VAL A 292 30.80 2.02 -5.26
N VAL A 293 32.08 1.92 -5.64
CA VAL A 293 33.16 1.63 -4.70
C VAL A 293 33.34 2.80 -3.74
N SER A 294 33.31 2.50 -2.44
CA SER A 294 33.63 3.47 -1.39
C SER A 294 32.71 4.71 -1.40
N PHE A 295 31.48 4.57 -1.88
CA PHE A 295 30.50 5.66 -1.93
C PHE A 295 30.27 6.31 -0.57
N THR A 296 30.16 5.51 0.51
CA THR A 296 29.97 6.03 1.87
C THR A 296 31.09 6.99 2.29
N THR A 297 32.35 6.66 1.95
CA THR A 297 33.48 7.54 2.27
C THR A 297 33.47 8.80 1.43
N LEU A 298 33.06 8.71 0.16
CA LEU A 298 32.91 9.87 -0.72
C LEU A 298 31.80 10.79 -0.20
N ALA A 299 30.66 10.22 0.17
CA ALA A 299 29.51 10.93 0.73
C ALA A 299 29.85 11.64 2.05
N SER A 300 30.71 11.06 2.90
CA SER A 300 31.15 11.71 4.14
C SER A 300 32.01 12.97 3.93
N ARG A 301 32.64 13.12 2.76
CA ARG A 301 33.50 14.27 2.42
C ARG A 301 32.76 15.36 1.65
N CYS A 302 31.51 15.10 1.26
CA CYS A 302 30.70 16.01 0.47
C CYS A 302 29.54 16.54 1.31
N THR A 303 29.04 17.72 0.95
CA THR A 303 27.75 18.18 1.51
C THR A 303 26.61 17.32 0.95
N PRO A 304 25.50 17.12 1.68
CA PRO A 304 24.37 16.34 1.17
C PRO A 304 23.85 16.81 -0.19
N LEU A 305 23.84 18.13 -0.45
CA LEU A 305 23.44 18.69 -1.73
C LEU A 305 24.39 18.26 -2.87
N GLN A 306 25.71 18.26 -2.61
CA GLN A 306 26.70 17.80 -3.59
C GLN A 306 26.58 16.31 -3.87
N VAL A 307 26.29 15.49 -2.85
CA VAL A 307 26.07 14.04 -3.01
C VAL A 307 24.87 13.77 -3.91
N VAL A 308 23.76 14.49 -3.70
CA VAL A 308 22.55 14.34 -4.53
C VAL A 308 22.82 14.73 -5.98
N ASN A 309 23.49 15.88 -6.22
CA ASN A 309 23.84 16.29 -7.58
C ASN A 309 24.77 15.28 -8.27
N LEU A 310 25.78 14.80 -7.54
CA LEU A 310 26.70 13.77 -8.02
C LEU A 310 25.96 12.48 -8.43
N LEU A 311 25.05 12.00 -7.58
CA LEU A 311 24.24 10.83 -7.88
C LEU A 311 23.35 11.07 -9.09
N ASN A 312 22.69 12.23 -9.19
CA ASN A 312 21.85 12.55 -10.34
C ASN A 312 22.65 12.56 -11.66
N ASP A 313 23.84 13.14 -11.67
CA ASP A 313 24.70 13.18 -12.86
C ASP A 313 25.17 11.76 -13.26
N LEU A 314 25.59 10.97 -12.27
CA LEU A 314 25.99 9.58 -12.46
C LEU A 314 24.83 8.73 -12.99
N TYR A 315 23.66 8.86 -12.38
CA TYR A 315 22.46 8.08 -12.70
C TYR A 315 21.88 8.46 -14.06
N THR A 316 21.92 9.74 -14.43
CA THR A 316 21.52 10.19 -15.76
C THR A 316 22.41 9.59 -16.84
N THR A 317 23.72 9.53 -16.57
CA THR A 317 24.70 8.92 -17.46
C THR A 317 24.43 7.41 -17.63
N PHE A 318 24.22 6.70 -16.51
CA PHE A 318 23.90 5.27 -16.53
C PHE A 318 22.56 4.97 -17.20
N ASP A 319 21.52 5.74 -16.91
CA ASP A 319 20.19 5.56 -17.52
C ASP A 319 20.24 5.77 -19.04
N THR A 320 21.08 6.69 -19.53
CA THR A 320 21.31 6.88 -20.98
C THR A 320 21.92 5.63 -21.61
N ILE A 321 22.96 5.06 -21.00
CA ILE A 321 23.61 3.84 -21.51
C ILE A 321 22.65 2.64 -21.47
N ILE A 322 21.84 2.52 -20.41
CA ILE A 322 20.84 1.44 -20.28
C ILE A 322 19.79 1.51 -21.39
N ASP A 323 19.30 2.71 -21.72
CA ASP A 323 18.28 2.92 -22.76
C ASP A 323 18.84 2.64 -24.16
N GLU A 324 20.09 3.03 -24.43
CA GLU A 324 20.79 2.73 -25.69
C GLU A 324 20.91 1.23 -25.97
N HIS A 325 21.14 0.42 -24.93
CA HIS A 325 21.26 -1.04 -25.03
C HIS A 325 19.91 -1.77 -24.96
N GLY A 326 18.81 -1.07 -24.67
CA GLY A 326 17.48 -1.67 -24.52
C GLY A 326 17.39 -2.66 -23.35
N VAL A 327 18.14 -2.41 -22.27
CA VAL A 327 18.16 -3.24 -21.07
C VAL A 327 17.08 -2.76 -20.09
N TYR A 328 16.40 -3.69 -19.41
CA TYR A 328 15.38 -3.31 -18.44
C TYR A 328 15.99 -3.00 -17.07
N LYS A 329 15.76 -1.77 -16.58
CA LYS A 329 16.08 -1.33 -15.22
C LYS A 329 15.00 -1.78 -14.25
N VAL A 330 15.39 -2.48 -13.18
CA VAL A 330 14.46 -3.08 -12.22
C VAL A 330 14.20 -2.11 -11.06
N GLU A 331 14.99 -2.22 -10.00
CA GLU A 331 14.94 -1.35 -8.83
C GLU A 331 16.37 -1.14 -8.33
N THR A 332 16.69 0.11 -7.99
CA THR A 332 17.96 0.45 -7.34
C THR A 332 17.86 0.16 -5.85
N ILE A 333 18.85 -0.52 -5.28
CA ILE A 333 18.97 -0.74 -3.83
C ILE A 333 20.16 0.12 -3.35
N GLY A 334 19.86 1.24 -2.70
CA GLY A 334 20.91 2.18 -2.27
C GLY A 334 21.63 2.83 -3.46
N ASP A 335 22.96 2.70 -3.48
CA ASP A 335 23.88 3.10 -4.55
C ASP A 335 24.07 2.04 -5.65
N GLY A 336 23.43 0.87 -5.49
CA GLY A 336 23.52 -0.22 -6.44
C GLY A 336 22.49 -0.17 -7.58
N TYR A 337 22.94 -0.55 -8.78
CA TYR A 337 22.13 -0.69 -9.99
C TYR A 337 21.81 -2.15 -10.28
N LEU A 338 20.53 -2.44 -10.50
CA LEU A 338 20.05 -3.74 -10.96
C LEU A 338 19.41 -3.62 -12.35
N CYS A 339 20.03 -4.28 -13.31
CA CYS A 339 19.57 -4.33 -14.69
C CYS A 339 19.44 -5.79 -15.14
N VAL A 340 18.50 -6.06 -16.05
CA VAL A 340 18.29 -7.40 -16.61
C VAL A 340 18.08 -7.33 -18.10
N SER A 341 18.68 -8.29 -18.81
CA SER A 341 18.46 -8.51 -20.24
C SER A 341 17.81 -9.87 -20.47
N GLY A 342 16.95 -9.94 -21.49
CA GLY A 342 16.07 -11.09 -21.76
C GLY A 342 14.70 -11.03 -21.07
N VAL A 343 14.46 -9.98 -20.27
CA VAL A 343 13.20 -9.69 -19.57
C VAL A 343 12.88 -8.20 -19.74
N PRO A 344 11.61 -7.81 -19.95
CA PRO A 344 10.40 -8.65 -20.12
C PRO A 344 10.29 -9.26 -21.51
N THR A 345 10.92 -8.66 -22.51
CA THR A 345 10.98 -9.20 -23.87
C THR A 345 12.18 -10.14 -24.00
N ARG A 346 11.93 -11.39 -24.39
CA ARG A 346 12.97 -12.37 -24.70
C ARG A 346 13.79 -11.92 -25.91
N ASN A 347 15.11 -11.91 -25.78
CA ASN A 347 16.05 -11.51 -26.85
C ASN A 347 16.92 -12.69 -27.36
N GLY A 348 16.44 -13.92 -27.16
CA GLY A 348 17.18 -15.14 -27.52
C GLY A 348 18.53 -15.19 -26.80
N ASN A 349 19.59 -15.57 -27.50
CA ASN A 349 20.92 -15.71 -26.89
C ASN A 349 21.68 -14.38 -26.76
N ARG A 350 21.06 -13.24 -27.06
CA ARG A 350 21.72 -11.94 -27.03
C ARG A 350 21.72 -11.30 -25.64
N HIS A 351 20.99 -11.86 -24.65
CA HIS A 351 20.90 -11.25 -23.31
C HIS A 351 22.28 -11.02 -22.67
N ALA A 352 23.18 -12.01 -22.74
CA ALA A 352 24.49 -11.90 -22.14
C ALA A 352 25.39 -10.92 -22.90
N GLN A 353 25.28 -10.91 -24.24
CA GLN A 353 26.02 -9.99 -25.12
C GLN A 353 25.72 -8.54 -24.76
N VAL A 354 24.43 -8.20 -24.71
CA VAL A 354 23.95 -6.83 -24.44
C VAL A 354 24.42 -6.37 -23.05
N ILE A 355 24.38 -7.24 -22.05
CA ILE A 355 24.87 -6.90 -20.71
C ILE A 355 26.39 -6.73 -20.68
N ALA A 356 27.15 -7.54 -21.42
CA ALA A 356 28.60 -7.39 -21.52
C ALA A 356 28.99 -6.07 -22.18
N GLU A 357 28.35 -5.71 -23.30
CA GLU A 357 28.54 -4.44 -24.01
C GLU A 357 28.18 -3.24 -23.12
N MET A 358 27.01 -3.28 -22.47
CA MET A 358 26.60 -2.27 -21.49
C MET A 358 27.62 -2.12 -20.35
N SER A 359 28.18 -3.23 -19.86
CA SER A 359 29.19 -3.21 -18.79
C SER A 359 30.48 -2.51 -19.21
N PHE A 360 30.90 -2.69 -20.46
CA PHE A 360 32.06 -1.99 -21.01
C PHE A 360 31.79 -0.49 -21.15
N ASP A 361 30.61 -0.10 -21.60
CA ASP A 361 30.24 1.31 -21.76
C ASP A 361 30.09 2.02 -20.41
N PHE A 362 29.60 1.34 -19.37
CA PHE A 362 29.62 1.83 -18.00
C PHE A 362 31.06 2.18 -17.55
N LEU A 363 32.00 1.24 -17.73
CA LEU A 363 33.40 1.48 -17.36
C LEU A 363 34.04 2.60 -18.19
N ARG A 364 33.74 2.68 -19.51
CA ARG A 364 34.25 3.74 -20.39
C ARG A 364 33.72 5.11 -19.99
N SER A 365 32.43 5.21 -19.68
CA SER A 365 31.79 6.46 -19.27
C SER A 365 32.37 7.00 -17.96
N LEU A 366 32.67 6.11 -17.01
CA LEU A 366 33.26 6.49 -15.72
C LEU A 366 34.69 7.04 -15.84
N LYS A 367 35.46 6.66 -16.86
CA LYS A 367 36.80 7.24 -17.09
C LYS A 367 36.74 8.74 -17.36
N ASN A 368 35.68 9.19 -18.02
CA ASN A 368 35.46 10.60 -18.35
C ASN A 368 34.65 11.34 -17.27
N PHE A 369 34.12 10.63 -16.29
CA PHE A 369 33.29 11.19 -15.24
C PHE A 369 34.15 11.88 -14.17
N CYS A 370 34.04 13.20 -14.08
CA CYS A 370 34.78 14.02 -13.13
C CYS A 370 33.82 14.66 -12.14
N ILE A 371 34.16 14.60 -10.85
CA ILE A 371 33.39 15.25 -9.79
C ILE A 371 33.80 16.73 -9.74
N PRO A 372 32.90 17.70 -10.01
CA PRO A 372 33.27 19.11 -10.09
C PRO A 372 33.91 19.67 -8.80
N HIS A 373 33.48 19.15 -7.64
CA HIS A 373 33.94 19.59 -6.32
C HIS A 373 35.14 18.80 -5.78
N LEU A 374 35.47 17.64 -6.39
CA LEU A 374 36.58 16.76 -6.00
C LEU A 374 37.29 16.23 -7.27
N PRO A 375 37.98 17.10 -8.03
CA PRO A 375 38.55 16.74 -9.33
C PRO A 375 39.67 15.69 -9.27
N SER A 376 40.27 15.47 -8.09
CA SER A 376 41.29 14.45 -7.85
C SER A 376 40.70 13.06 -7.57
N GLU A 377 39.44 12.99 -7.15
CA GLU A 377 38.78 11.71 -6.87
C GLU A 377 38.26 11.11 -8.19
N ARG A 378 38.26 9.78 -8.25
CA ARG A 378 37.67 9.02 -9.35
C ARG A 378 36.65 8.05 -8.79
N ILE A 379 35.49 8.00 -9.42
CA ILE A 379 34.48 7.01 -9.09
C ILE A 379 34.82 5.73 -9.80
N ASN A 380 34.74 4.63 -9.05
CA ASN A 380 34.89 3.31 -9.61
C ASN A 380 33.70 2.46 -9.19
N ILE A 381 33.38 1.44 -9.99
CA ILE A 381 32.26 0.55 -9.73
C ILE A 381 32.74 -0.89 -9.66
N ARG A 382 31.99 -1.72 -8.94
CA ARG A 382 32.09 -3.18 -9.04
C ARG A 382 30.92 -3.67 -9.86
N ILE A 383 31.19 -4.56 -10.81
CA ILE A 383 30.16 -5.16 -11.65
C ILE A 383 30.12 -6.66 -11.40
N GLY A 384 28.94 -7.21 -11.18
CA GLY A 384 28.66 -8.63 -11.06
C GLY A 384 27.61 -9.09 -12.07
N ILE A 385 27.92 -10.15 -12.81
CA ILE A 385 27.04 -10.67 -13.86
C ILE A 385 26.82 -12.17 -13.65
N HIS A 386 25.56 -12.58 -13.72
CA HIS A 386 25.18 -13.98 -13.74
C HIS A 386 24.03 -14.22 -14.73
N THR A 387 24.04 -15.40 -15.34
CA THR A 387 23.04 -15.82 -16.32
C THR A 387 22.35 -17.07 -15.80
N GLY A 388 21.02 -17.05 -15.80
CA GLY A 388 20.20 -18.16 -15.30
C GLY A 388 18.71 -17.90 -15.49
N SER A 389 17.88 -18.81 -14.97
CA SER A 389 16.43 -18.68 -15.03
C SER A 389 15.93 -17.68 -13.97
N VAL A 390 14.93 -16.88 -14.31
CA VAL A 390 14.30 -15.89 -13.43
C VAL A 390 12.79 -15.93 -13.58
N VAL A 391 12.08 -15.73 -12.48
CA VAL A 391 10.64 -15.51 -12.49
C VAL A 391 10.40 -14.01 -12.34
N ALA A 392 9.65 -13.41 -13.26
CA ALA A 392 9.32 -11.99 -13.18
C ALA A 392 7.81 -11.80 -12.99
N GLY A 393 7.42 -10.77 -12.23
CA GLY A 393 6.01 -10.51 -11.95
C GLY A 393 5.79 -9.15 -11.32
N VAL A 394 4.53 -8.70 -11.35
CA VAL A 394 4.12 -7.44 -10.73
C VAL A 394 3.75 -7.67 -9.27
N VAL A 395 4.35 -6.90 -8.37
CA VAL A 395 4.08 -6.92 -6.93
C VAL A 395 3.48 -5.59 -6.50
N GLY A 396 2.45 -5.65 -5.66
CA GLY A 396 1.76 -4.48 -5.11
C GLY A 396 0.54 -4.06 -5.92
N LEU A 397 -0.55 -3.74 -5.22
CA LEU A 397 -1.81 -3.28 -5.84
C LEU A 397 -1.82 -1.75 -6.05
N THR A 398 -1.37 -1.00 -5.04
CA THR A 398 -1.39 0.48 -5.06
C THR A 398 -0.17 1.07 -5.76
N MET A 399 1.00 0.44 -5.60
CA MET A 399 2.25 0.81 -6.27
C MET A 399 2.81 -0.45 -6.96
N PRO A 400 2.34 -0.75 -8.19
CA PRO A 400 2.79 -1.93 -8.91
C PRO A 400 4.26 -1.78 -9.28
N ARG A 401 5.07 -2.78 -8.92
CA ARG A 401 6.50 -2.86 -9.25
C ARG A 401 6.78 -4.16 -9.97
N TYR A 402 7.51 -4.09 -11.07
CA TYR A 402 7.90 -5.28 -11.82
C TYR A 402 9.20 -5.82 -11.23
N CYS A 403 9.10 -6.90 -10.46
CA CYS A 403 10.21 -7.46 -9.70
C CYS A 403 10.67 -8.79 -10.31
N LEU A 404 11.95 -9.10 -10.14
CA LEU A 404 12.51 -10.42 -10.46
C LEU A 404 12.75 -11.22 -9.19
N PHE A 405 12.44 -12.50 -9.27
CA PHE A 405 12.61 -13.49 -8.23
C PHE A 405 13.42 -14.66 -8.77
N GLY A 406 14.20 -15.26 -7.87
CA GLY A 406 14.99 -16.45 -8.18
C GLY A 406 16.40 -16.36 -7.63
N ASP A 407 17.03 -17.52 -7.60
CA ASP A 407 18.41 -17.67 -7.15
C ASP A 407 19.43 -16.94 -8.06
N THR A 408 19.09 -16.74 -9.34
CA THR A 408 19.91 -15.99 -10.31
C THR A 408 20.18 -14.55 -9.83
N VAL A 409 19.18 -13.88 -9.26
CA VAL A 409 19.33 -12.49 -8.73
C VAL A 409 20.29 -12.48 -7.55
N ASN A 410 20.14 -13.45 -6.64
CA ASN A 410 21.01 -13.57 -5.47
C ASN A 410 22.46 -13.88 -5.88
N THR A 411 22.66 -14.80 -6.82
CA THR A 411 23.98 -15.17 -7.32
C THR A 411 24.67 -13.98 -8.01
N ALA A 412 23.94 -13.21 -8.83
CA ALA A 412 24.46 -11.99 -9.47
C ALA A 412 24.89 -10.94 -8.42
N SER A 413 24.08 -10.72 -7.38
CA SER A 413 24.45 -9.84 -6.27
C SER A 413 25.71 -10.32 -5.54
N ARG A 414 25.92 -11.63 -5.38
CA ARG A 414 27.17 -12.16 -4.81
C ARG A 414 28.38 -11.97 -5.71
N MET A 415 28.20 -11.98 -7.03
CA MET A 415 29.28 -11.66 -7.97
C MET A 415 29.71 -10.20 -7.80
N GLU A 416 28.77 -9.27 -7.67
CA GLU A 416 29.10 -7.86 -7.42
C GLU A 416 29.83 -7.69 -6.09
N SER A 417 29.27 -8.25 -4.99
CA SER A 417 29.81 -8.01 -3.65
C SER A 417 31.22 -8.58 -3.45
N ASN A 418 31.57 -9.63 -4.20
CA ASN A 418 32.90 -10.24 -4.21
C ASN A 418 33.77 -9.75 -5.38
N GLY A 419 33.31 -8.75 -6.14
CA GLY A 419 34.00 -8.16 -7.27
C GLY A 419 35.19 -7.28 -6.86
N LYS A 420 36.02 -6.89 -7.83
CA LYS A 420 37.10 -5.93 -7.64
C LYS A 420 36.73 -4.59 -8.31
N PRO A 421 37.14 -3.45 -7.74
CA PRO A 421 36.92 -2.13 -8.36
C PRO A 421 37.41 -2.09 -9.82
N GLY A 422 36.55 -1.63 -10.72
CA GLY A 422 36.87 -1.44 -12.14
C GLY A 422 36.93 -2.73 -12.96
N LYS A 423 36.57 -3.88 -12.37
CA LYS A 423 36.53 -5.17 -13.05
C LYS A 423 35.12 -5.74 -13.11
N ILE A 424 34.85 -6.47 -14.19
CA ILE A 424 33.57 -7.14 -14.43
C ILE A 424 33.69 -8.59 -13.98
N HIS A 425 32.96 -8.94 -12.92
CA HIS A 425 32.99 -10.28 -12.33
C HIS A 425 31.87 -11.16 -12.89
N LEU A 426 32.25 -12.32 -13.43
CA LEU A 426 31.36 -13.29 -14.04
C LEU A 426 31.26 -14.56 -13.19
N SER A 427 30.03 -15.06 -13.06
CA SER A 427 29.77 -16.46 -12.69
C SER A 427 30.19 -17.45 -13.80
N PRO A 428 30.36 -18.75 -13.48
CA PRO A 428 30.60 -19.81 -14.47
C PRO A 428 29.58 -19.85 -15.62
N ASP A 429 28.30 -19.73 -15.29
CA ASP A 429 27.24 -19.81 -16.29
C ASP A 429 27.26 -18.62 -17.26
N ALA A 430 27.51 -17.41 -16.74
CA ALA A 430 27.69 -16.22 -17.58
C ALA A 430 28.95 -16.32 -18.45
N ASN A 431 30.06 -16.83 -17.89
CA ASN A 431 31.28 -17.07 -18.64
C ASN A 431 31.05 -18.05 -19.79
N ARG A 432 30.45 -19.21 -19.50
CA ARG A 432 30.11 -20.22 -20.51
C ARG A 432 29.23 -19.62 -21.62
N TYR A 433 28.27 -18.77 -21.26
CA TYR A 433 27.39 -18.13 -22.22
C TYR A 433 28.14 -17.18 -23.16
N LEU A 434 29.01 -16.33 -22.61
CA LEU A 434 29.78 -15.35 -23.39
C LEU A 434 30.86 -16.01 -24.27
N THR A 435 31.53 -17.04 -23.76
CA THR A 435 32.66 -17.70 -24.46
C THR A 435 32.21 -18.77 -25.44
N GLN A 436 31.25 -19.62 -25.08
CA GLN A 436 30.86 -20.78 -25.89
C GLN A 436 29.63 -20.54 -26.77
N ILE A 437 28.62 -19.81 -26.27
CA ILE A 437 27.35 -19.64 -26.99
C ILE A 437 27.41 -18.45 -27.94
N ILE A 438 27.86 -17.29 -27.45
CA ILE A 438 27.99 -16.08 -28.27
C ILE A 438 29.35 -16.09 -28.99
N GLY A 439 30.43 -16.31 -28.23
CA GLY A 439 31.80 -16.24 -28.74
C GLY A 439 32.34 -14.81 -28.83
N GLY A 440 33.67 -14.68 -28.97
CA GLY A 440 34.35 -13.38 -29.17
C GLY A 440 34.71 -12.62 -27.88
N TYR A 441 34.25 -13.06 -26.72
CA TYR A 441 34.60 -12.48 -25.42
C TYR A 441 35.75 -13.24 -24.77
N HIS A 442 36.69 -12.50 -24.17
CA HIS A 442 37.86 -13.05 -23.50
C HIS A 442 37.69 -12.93 -21.99
N THR A 443 37.97 -14.02 -21.28
CA THR A 443 37.78 -14.10 -19.83
C THR A 443 39.00 -14.69 -19.14
N GLU A 444 39.34 -14.17 -17.97
CA GLU A 444 40.41 -14.67 -17.10
C GLU A 444 39.81 -15.43 -15.91
N SER A 445 40.36 -16.62 -15.56
CA SER A 445 39.93 -17.29 -14.33
C SER A 445 40.46 -16.55 -13.11
N ARG A 446 39.58 -16.25 -12.17
CA ARG A 446 39.93 -15.70 -10.85
C ARG A 446 40.43 -16.79 -9.89
N GLY A 447 40.09 -18.05 -10.16
CA GLY A 447 40.22 -19.16 -9.25
C GLY A 447 38.98 -19.37 -8.37
N GLU A 448 39.12 -20.24 -7.38
CA GLU A 448 38.04 -20.65 -6.48
C GLU A 448 37.73 -19.61 -5.40
N VAL A 449 36.46 -19.21 -5.30
CA VAL A 449 35.98 -18.23 -4.31
C VAL A 449 34.82 -18.85 -3.53
N ILE A 450 34.82 -18.66 -2.21
CA ILE A 450 33.72 -19.10 -1.36
C ILE A 450 32.57 -18.09 -1.47
N ILE A 451 31.47 -18.52 -2.09
CA ILE A 451 30.27 -17.70 -2.26
C ILE A 451 29.18 -18.18 -1.30
N LYS A 452 28.68 -17.24 -0.48
CA LYS A 452 27.66 -17.53 0.52
C LYS A 452 26.41 -18.15 -0.11
N GLY A 453 26.08 -19.37 0.33
CA GLY A 453 24.92 -20.13 -0.15
C GLY A 453 25.18 -20.99 -1.39
N LYS A 454 26.34 -20.83 -2.06
CA LYS A 454 26.75 -21.65 -3.22
C LYS A 454 27.92 -22.59 -2.90
N GLY A 455 28.74 -22.23 -1.91
CA GLY A 455 29.96 -22.98 -1.59
C GLY A 455 31.15 -22.46 -2.38
N ILE A 456 32.11 -23.35 -2.65
CA ILE A 456 33.29 -23.02 -3.45
C ILE A 456 32.88 -23.05 -4.92
N MET A 457 33.09 -21.95 -5.63
CA MET A 457 32.89 -21.89 -7.07
C MET A 457 34.04 -21.15 -7.74
N GLU A 458 34.46 -21.64 -8.90
CA GLU A 458 35.37 -20.89 -9.77
C GLU A 458 34.62 -19.71 -10.36
N THR A 459 35.27 -18.55 -10.45
CA THR A 459 34.68 -17.37 -11.07
C THR A 459 35.65 -16.71 -12.04
N PHE A 460 35.16 -15.80 -12.87
CA PHE A 460 35.92 -15.28 -14.01
C PHE A 460 35.85 -13.75 -14.07
N TRP A 461 36.88 -13.13 -14.64
CA TRP A 461 36.89 -11.72 -15.02
C TRP A 461 36.61 -11.60 -16.51
N LEU A 462 35.69 -10.73 -16.90
CA LEU A 462 35.55 -10.34 -18.30
C LEU A 462 36.59 -9.27 -18.63
N LEU A 463 37.43 -9.54 -19.63
CA LEU A 463 38.51 -8.63 -20.01
C LEU A 463 37.99 -7.55 -20.95
N THR A 464 38.35 -6.30 -20.66
CA THR A 464 38.10 -5.16 -21.54
C THR A 464 39.09 -5.14 -22.72
N GLU A 465 38.79 -4.36 -23.76
CA GLU A 465 39.65 -4.28 -24.95
C GLU A 465 41.10 -3.85 -24.64
N GLU A 466 41.28 -3.06 -23.58
CA GLU A 466 42.57 -2.55 -23.12
C GLU A 466 43.37 -3.59 -22.31
N GLU A 467 42.69 -4.59 -21.71
CA GLU A 467 43.33 -5.65 -20.94
C GLU A 467 43.73 -6.86 -21.81
N ARG A 468 43.16 -6.97 -23.02
CA ARG A 468 43.48 -8.05 -23.99
C ARG A 468 44.98 -8.12 -24.36
N PRO A 469 45.68 -7.01 -24.69
CA PRO A 469 47.09 -7.05 -25.09
C PRO A 469 48.01 -7.55 -23.96
N GLN A 470 47.73 -7.17 -22.71
CA GLN A 470 48.53 -7.59 -21.54
C GLN A 470 48.44 -9.09 -21.28
N MET A 471 47.27 -9.69 -21.55
CA MET A 471 47.05 -11.12 -21.44
C MET A 471 47.80 -11.88 -22.55
N ASP A 472 47.76 -11.38 -23.79
CA ASP A 472 48.44 -12.01 -24.92
C ASP A 472 49.98 -11.93 -24.80
N GLU A 473 50.53 -10.80 -24.32
CA GLU A 473 51.95 -10.66 -24.01
C GLU A 473 52.40 -11.58 -22.87
N MET A 474 51.61 -11.67 -21.79
CA MET A 474 51.90 -12.56 -20.65
C MET A 474 51.82 -14.04 -21.03
N ASN A 475 50.83 -14.43 -21.86
CA ASN A 475 50.72 -15.77 -22.40
C ASN A 475 51.87 -16.09 -23.36
N GLY A 476 52.32 -15.12 -24.16
CA GLY A 476 53.52 -15.24 -25.00
C GLY A 476 54.77 -15.54 -24.18
N HIS A 477 55.02 -14.77 -23.12
CA HIS A 477 56.16 -14.99 -22.23
C HIS A 477 56.10 -16.34 -21.48
N LEU A 478 54.91 -16.79 -21.06
CA LEU A 478 54.73 -18.12 -20.45
C LEU A 478 54.98 -19.26 -21.43
N MET A 479 54.57 -19.12 -22.69
CA MET A 479 54.85 -20.09 -23.76
C MET A 479 56.35 -20.15 -24.07
N ASP A 480 57.03 -19.01 -24.12
CA ASP A 480 58.47 -18.95 -24.34
C ASP A 480 59.25 -19.53 -23.16
N ALA A 481 58.84 -19.25 -21.91
CA ALA A 481 59.42 -19.87 -20.73
C ALA A 481 59.20 -21.40 -20.69
N SER A 482 58.03 -21.88 -21.11
CA SER A 482 57.73 -23.32 -21.19
C SER A 482 58.54 -24.02 -22.29
N LYS A 483 58.78 -23.35 -23.44
CA LYS A 483 59.69 -23.84 -24.48
C LYS A 483 61.13 -23.90 -23.98
N MET A 484 61.61 -22.85 -23.33
CA MET A 484 62.97 -22.77 -22.78
C MET A 484 63.21 -23.86 -21.72
N TYR A 485 62.21 -24.14 -20.88
CA TYR A 485 62.27 -25.24 -19.90
C TYR A 485 62.31 -26.61 -20.58
N LYS A 486 61.52 -26.83 -21.64
CA LYS A 486 61.52 -28.09 -22.41
C LYS A 486 62.84 -28.33 -23.12
N GLU A 487 63.45 -27.30 -23.71
CA GLU A 487 64.78 -27.36 -24.33
C GLU A 487 65.84 -27.71 -23.28
N TYR A 488 65.84 -27.06 -22.12
CA TYR A 488 66.76 -27.37 -21.03
C TYR A 488 66.62 -28.81 -20.49
N THR A 489 65.40 -29.35 -20.43
CA THR A 489 65.18 -30.75 -20.01
C THR A 489 65.58 -31.77 -21.07
N ASN A 490 65.50 -31.42 -22.36
CA ASN A 490 65.94 -32.30 -23.44
C ASN A 490 67.47 -32.38 -23.51
N ASP A 491 68.16 -31.24 -23.40
CA ASP A 491 69.64 -31.21 -23.34
C ASP A 491 70.19 -32.03 -22.15
N ARG A 492 69.53 -31.98 -20.99
CA ARG A 492 69.90 -32.80 -19.82
C ARG A 492 69.64 -34.29 -19.99
N ASN A 493 68.61 -34.67 -20.76
CA ASN A 493 68.32 -36.07 -21.03
C ASN A 493 69.29 -36.66 -22.06
N ASP A 494 69.74 -35.87 -23.04
CA ASP A 494 70.76 -36.29 -24.01
C ASP A 494 72.16 -36.45 -23.36
N GLU A 495 72.51 -35.61 -22.39
CA GLU A 495 73.75 -35.80 -21.60
C GLU A 495 73.73 -37.10 -20.77
N LEU A 496 72.58 -37.45 -20.18
CA LEU A 496 72.42 -38.67 -19.36
C LEU A 496 72.35 -39.99 -20.16
N LEU A 497 72.05 -39.92 -21.46
CA LEU A 497 72.08 -41.07 -22.37
C LEU A 497 73.46 -41.28 -23.04
N SER A 498 74.40 -40.34 -22.84
CA SER A 498 75.75 -40.37 -23.41
C SER A 498 76.85 -40.87 -22.45
N THR A 499 76.50 -41.15 -21.20
CA THR A 499 77.34 -41.82 -20.17
C THR A 499 76.83 -43.22 -19.88
#